data_AF-T1K721-F1
#
_entry.id   AF-T1K721-F1
#
_cell.length_a   1.000
_cell.length_b   1.000
_cell.length_c   1.000
_cell.angle_alpha   90.00
_cell.angle_beta   90.00
_cell.angle_gamma   90.00
#
_symmetry.space_group_name_H-M   'P 1'
#
loop_
_entity.id
_entity.type
_entity.pdbx_description
1 polymer ?
#
loop_
_entity_poly.entity_id
_entity_poly.type
_entity_poly.pdbx_seq_one_letter_code
_entity_poly.pdbx_strand_id
1 'polypeptide(L)'
;MSGEPWRQQRRVALTILRNVGLGKSTLEDKIKEEIDFFIESLKSIHGTKVDFNEFIGSSVANNVSILMFGHRFEISESQLQKGKKYLPK
;
A
#
# COMPACT_ATOMS: atom_id res chain seq x y z
N MET A 1 11.45 -21.98 3.40
CA MET A 1 12.83 -21.66 2.99
C MET A 1 13.66 -21.40 4.24
N SER A 2 14.78 -22.11 4.42
CA SER A 2 15.70 -21.91 5.55
C SER A 2 17.14 -22.15 5.09
N GLY A 3 18.12 -21.69 5.87
CA GLY A 3 19.54 -21.84 5.54
C GLY A 3 20.01 -20.92 4.39
N GLU A 4 20.93 -21.41 3.57
CA GLU A 4 21.58 -20.63 2.51
C GLU A 4 20.61 -20.07 1.46
N PRO A 5 19.57 -20.81 0.98
CA PRO A 5 18.57 -20.27 0.07
C PRO A 5 17.86 -19.02 0.59
N TRP A 6 17.57 -18.97 1.90
CA TRP A 6 16.96 -17.79 2.52
C TRP A 6 17.92 -16.60 2.56
N ARG A 7 19.20 -16.84 2.88
CA ARG A 7 20.24 -15.80 2.90
C ARG A 7 20.41 -15.18 1.51
N GLN A 8 20.43 -16.01 0.48
CA GLN A 8 20.55 -15.55 -0.90
C GLN A 8 19.34 -14.71 -1.33
N GLN A 9 18.12 -15.20 -1.11
CA GLN A 9 16.89 -14.44 -1.43
C GLN A 9 16.83 -13.11 -0.70
N ARG A 10 17.17 -13.09 0.60
CA ARG A 10 17.22 -11.86 1.39
C ARG A 10 18.20 -10.84 0.80
N ARG A 11 19.40 -11.28 0.41
CA ARG A 11 20.42 -10.39 -0.19
C ARG A 11 19.95 -9.82 -1.52
N VAL A 12 19.37 -10.65 -2.38
CA VAL A 12 18.82 -10.24 -3.67
C VAL A 12 17.68 -9.23 -3.47
N ALA A 13 16.68 -9.54 -2.64
CA ALA A 13 15.55 -8.65 -2.37
C ALA A 13 15.98 -7.29 -1.83
N LEU A 14 16.88 -7.25 -0.83
CA LEU A 14 17.37 -5.99 -0.27
C LEU A 14 18.16 -5.16 -1.29
N THR A 15 18.89 -5.81 -2.19
CA THR A 15 19.63 -5.12 -3.27
C THR A 15 18.65 -4.51 -4.26
N ILE A 16 17.65 -5.27 -4.70
CA ILE A 16 16.61 -4.79 -5.61
C ILE A 16 15.89 -3.59 -5.00
N LEU A 17 15.38 -3.72 -3.75
CA LEU A 17 14.65 -2.66 -3.07
C LEU A 17 15.44 -1.35 -3.01
N ARG A 18 16.73 -1.43 -2.65
CA ARG A 18 17.61 -0.25 -2.56
C ARG A 18 17.87 0.38 -3.94
N ASN A 19 17.93 -0.43 -4.99
CA ASN A 19 18.10 0.05 -6.36
C ASN A 19 16.85 0.80 -6.85
N VAL A 20 15.65 0.22 -6.64
CA VAL A 20 14.38 0.79 -7.14
C VAL A 20 13.89 2.00 -6.37
N GLY A 21 14.42 2.28 -5.17
CA GLY A 21 14.12 3.54 -4.47
C GLY A 21 14.05 3.46 -2.95
N LEU A 22 14.14 2.28 -2.35
CA LEU A 22 14.11 2.16 -0.89
C LEU A 22 15.29 2.92 -0.28
N GLY A 23 14.97 3.91 0.56
CA GLY A 23 15.95 4.79 1.20
C GLY A 23 16.40 5.98 0.34
N LYS A 24 15.74 6.26 -0.79
CA LYS A 24 15.95 7.46 -1.62
C LYS A 24 14.75 8.40 -1.48
N SER A 25 14.96 9.70 -1.71
CA SER A 25 13.88 10.71 -1.69
C SER A 25 12.77 10.43 -2.70
N THR A 26 13.09 9.77 -3.81
CA THR A 26 12.11 9.37 -4.83
C THR A 26 10.97 8.52 -4.27
N LEU A 27 11.26 7.64 -3.29
CA LEU A 27 10.21 6.85 -2.64
C LEU A 27 9.40 7.70 -1.66
N GLU A 28 10.04 8.64 -0.97
CA GLU A 28 9.34 9.58 -0.08
C GLU A 28 8.32 10.42 -0.85
N ASP A 29 8.70 10.93 -2.02
CA ASP A 29 7.80 11.70 -2.90
C ASP A 29 6.58 10.86 -3.32
N LYS A 30 6.81 9.58 -3.66
CA LYS A 30 5.73 8.64 -3.98
C LYS A 30 4.83 8.30 -2.81
N ILE A 31 5.37 8.23 -1.59
CA ILE A 31 4.56 8.04 -0.38
C ILE A 31 3.70 9.28 -0.12
N LYS A 32 4.24 10.49 -0.33
CA LYS A 32 3.46 11.73 -0.21
C LYS A 32 2.31 11.79 -1.23
N GLU A 33 2.58 11.43 -2.48
CA GLU A 33 1.53 11.29 -3.50
C GLU A 33 0.41 10.30 -3.05
N GLU A 34 0.77 9.13 -2.49
CA GLU A 34 -0.23 8.18 -1.99
C GLU A 34 -0.99 8.68 -0.75
N ILE A 35 -0.38 9.50 0.11
CA ILE A 35 -1.08 10.17 1.23
C ILE A 35 -2.16 11.11 0.69
N ASP A 36 -1.85 11.88 -0.36
CA ASP A 36 -2.84 12.77 -0.98
C ASP A 36 -4.01 11.97 -1.56
N PHE A 37 -3.73 10.89 -2.30
CA PHE A 37 -4.77 9.97 -2.81
C PHE A 37 -5.60 9.34 -1.69
N PHE A 38 -4.98 8.95 -0.58
CA PHE A 38 -5.65 8.39 0.57
C PHE A 38 -6.61 9.41 1.21
N ILE A 39 -6.17 10.66 1.39
CA ILE A 39 -7.00 11.74 1.94
C ILE A 39 -8.18 12.05 1.01
N GLU A 40 -7.97 12.12 -0.30
CA GLU A 40 -9.04 12.30 -1.28
C GLU A 40 -10.08 11.17 -1.21
N SER A 41 -9.59 9.94 -1.10
CA SER A 41 -10.45 8.76 -0.96
C SER A 41 -11.20 8.75 0.39
N LEU A 42 -10.64 9.29 1.48
CA LEU A 42 -11.36 9.51 2.73
C LEU A 42 -12.48 10.55 2.58
N LYS A 43 -12.20 11.65 1.89
CA LYS A 43 -13.19 12.71 1.66
C LYS A 43 -14.38 12.20 0.83
N SER A 44 -14.14 11.32 -0.15
CA SER A 44 -15.18 10.75 -1.00
C SER A 44 -16.13 9.79 -0.28
N ILE A 45 -15.80 9.34 0.93
CA ILE A 45 -16.65 8.46 1.74
C ILE A 45 -17.86 9.22 2.37
N HIS A 46 -17.90 10.56 2.29
CA HIS A 46 -19.03 11.42 2.70
C HIS A 46 -19.62 11.09 4.09
N GLY A 47 -18.77 10.75 5.06
CA GLY A 47 -19.19 10.43 6.44
C GLY A 47 -19.79 9.03 6.64
N THR A 48 -19.70 8.15 5.63
CA THR A 48 -20.05 6.74 5.80
C THR A 48 -19.06 6.06 6.74
N LYS A 49 -19.54 5.19 7.64
CA LYS A 49 -18.66 4.36 8.47
C LYS A 49 -17.84 3.43 7.57
N VAL A 50 -16.53 3.44 7.75
CA VAL A 50 -15.57 2.58 7.04
C VAL A 50 -14.64 1.92 8.05
N ASP A 51 -14.28 0.67 7.80
CA ASP A 51 -13.20 0.02 8.53
C ASP A 51 -11.87 0.67 8.15
N PHE A 52 -11.34 1.49 9.05
CA PHE A 52 -10.11 2.22 8.81
C PHE A 52 -8.91 1.29 8.60
N ASN A 53 -8.91 0.08 9.17
CA ASN A 53 -7.82 -0.87 9.00
C ASN A 53 -7.73 -1.40 7.56
N GLU A 54 -8.86 -1.74 6.96
CA GLU A 54 -8.93 -2.20 5.56
C GLU A 54 -8.51 -1.07 4.61
N PHE A 55 -8.95 0.14 4.93
CA PHE A 55 -8.68 1.33 4.13
C PHE A 55 -7.19 1.74 4.17
N ILE A 56 -6.58 1.76 5.37
CA ILE A 56 -5.12 1.95 5.51
C ILE A 56 -4.34 0.79 4.89
N GLY A 57 -4.84 -0.44 5.04
CA GLY A 57 -4.22 -1.63 4.46
C GLY A 57 -4.07 -1.52 2.95
N SER A 58 -5.08 -0.94 2.28
CA SER A 58 -5.05 -0.68 0.84
C SER A 58 -3.99 0.36 0.46
N SER A 59 -3.86 1.45 1.22
CA SER A 59 -2.82 2.47 0.99
C SER A 59 -1.40 1.93 1.24
N VAL A 60 -1.21 1.11 2.29
CA VAL A 60 0.06 0.43 2.54
C VAL A 60 0.42 -0.52 1.40
N ALA A 61 -0.56 -1.28 0.90
CA ALA A 61 -0.35 -2.15 -0.26
C ALA A 61 0.06 -1.35 -1.51
N ASN A 62 -0.56 -0.19 -1.75
CA ASN A 62 -0.19 0.70 -2.85
C ASN A 62 1.24 1.22 -2.74
N ASN A 63 1.72 1.58 -1.55
CA ASN A 63 3.13 1.96 -1.35
C ASN A 63 4.09 0.84 -1.77
N VAL A 64 3.75 -0.42 -1.44
CA VAL A 64 4.53 -1.59 -1.89
C VAL A 64 4.41 -1.78 -3.40
N SER A 65 3.22 -1.61 -3.99
CA SER A 65 3.00 -1.72 -5.43
C SER A 65 3.77 -0.67 -6.23
N ILE A 66 3.81 0.58 -5.77
CA ILE A 66 4.61 1.63 -6.40
C ILE A 66 6.09 1.27 -6.37
N LEU A 67 6.59 0.77 -5.23
CA LEU A 67 7.99 0.36 -5.11
C LEU A 67 8.34 -0.83 -6.01
N MET A 68 7.44 -1.80 -6.16
CA MET A 68 7.68 -3.04 -6.91
C MET A 68 7.37 -2.93 -8.40
N PHE A 69 6.34 -2.18 -8.78
CA PHE A 69 5.76 -2.14 -10.13
C PHE A 69 5.69 -0.73 -10.74
N GLY A 70 6.04 0.30 -9.98
CA GLY A 70 6.02 1.69 -10.45
C GLY A 70 4.63 2.31 -10.56
N HIS A 71 3.56 1.62 -10.15
CA HIS A 71 2.19 2.13 -10.20
C HIS A 71 1.37 1.67 -8.99
N ARG A 72 0.32 2.44 -8.70
CA ARG A 72 -0.69 2.13 -7.68
C ARG A 72 -1.85 1.35 -8.29
N PHE A 73 -2.56 0.61 -7.45
CA PHE A 73 -3.85 0.04 -7.82
C PHE A 73 -4.96 0.96 -7.32
N GLU A 74 -6.01 1.11 -8.13
CA GLU A 74 -7.21 1.81 -7.66
C GLU A 74 -7.85 1.02 -6.53
N ILE A 75 -8.20 1.73 -5.46
CA ILE A 75 -9.03 1.17 -4.40
C ILE A 75 -10.41 0.95 -5.00
N SER A 76 -10.69 -0.27 -5.46
CA SER A 76 -11.94 -0.55 -6.15
C SER A 76 -13.15 -0.34 -5.23
N GLU A 77 -14.27 0.11 -5.81
CA GLU A 77 -15.54 0.25 -5.07
C GLU A 77 -15.91 -1.02 -4.31
N SER A 78 -15.56 -2.19 -4.83
CA SER A 78 -15.78 -3.48 -4.16
C SER A 78 -15.00 -3.68 -2.86
N GLN A 79 -13.83 -3.05 -2.68
CA GLN A 79 -13.11 -3.03 -1.39
C GLN A 79 -13.75 -1.99 -0.45
N LEU A 80 -14.14 -0.83 -0.97
CA LEU A 80 -14.92 0.18 -0.23
C LEU A 80 -16.28 -0.37 0.26
N GLN A 81 -16.86 -1.31 -0.47
CA GLN A 81 -18.16 -1.94 -0.17
C GLN A 81 -18.04 -3.15 0.77
N LYS A 82 -16.87 -3.81 0.82
CA LYS A 82 -16.58 -4.89 1.79
C LYS A 82 -16.45 -4.35 3.21
N GLY A 83 -15.79 -3.21 3.40
CA GLY A 83 -15.75 -2.52 4.70
C GLY A 83 -17.13 -2.12 5.23
N LYS A 84 -18.13 -1.95 4.35
CA LYS A 84 -19.53 -1.69 4.74
C LYS A 84 -20.27 -2.95 5.22
N LYS A 85 -19.80 -4.16 4.90
CA LYS A 85 -20.50 -5.44 5.16
C LYS A 85 -20.23 -6.02 6.55
N TYR A 86 -19.16 -5.61 7.23
CA TYR A 86 -18.72 -6.18 8.51
C TYR A 86 -19.13 -5.36 9.76
N LEU A 87 -20.07 -4.42 9.63
CA LEU A 87 -20.59 -3.67 10.78
C LEU A 87 -21.60 -4.51 11.57
N PRO A 88 -21.40 -4.75 12.89
CA PRO A 88 -22.48 -5.24 13.75
C PRO A 88 -23.60 -4.19 13.84
N LYS A 89 -24.84 -4.70 13.89
CA LYS A 89 -26.08 -3.90 13.97
C LYS A 89 -26.10 -2.94 15.15
#